data_AF-A0A0G4EPG1-F1
#
_entry.id   AF-A0A0G4EPG1-F1
#
_cell.length_a   1.000
_cell.length_b   1.000
_cell.length_c   1.000
_cell.angle_alpha   90.00
_cell.angle_beta   90.00
_cell.angle_gamma   90.00
#
_symmetry.space_group_name_H-M   'P 1'
#
loop_
_entity.id
_entity.type
_entity.pdbx_description
1 polymer ?
#
loop_
_entity_poly.entity_id
_entity_poly.type
_entity_poly.pdbx_seq_one_letter_code
_entity_poly.pdbx_strand_id
1 'polypeptide(L)'
;MSGGKTPASSLAAKLRKDTAAPKHGSPKREGGSSAGPNMPRNEKGGVLITKEELKVAWDFFDTKGQGKLTAAELRRRLAVFYKNISLKEVKFLMNNQSEIGFDELYDLLKDNQLTNFDPVREAFKVYDPQETGFVDLAVVKQCFQQLGYGDLSAEDMRILIQTADADGDGKIGLDDFRLMVSFGQQTDMA
;
A
#
# COMPACT_ATOMS: atom_id res chain seq x y z
N MET A 1 4.26 1.96 30.87
CA MET A 1 3.44 2.68 29.87
C MET A 1 2.73 1.63 29.04
N SER A 2 1.40 1.57 29.09
CA SER A 2 0.63 0.54 28.38
C SER A 2 0.79 0.73 26.88
N GLY A 3 1.54 -0.16 26.22
CA GLY A 3 1.76 -0.15 24.77
C GLY A 3 0.52 -0.62 24.01
N GLY A 4 -0.57 0.14 24.10
CA GLY A 4 -1.77 -0.09 23.30
C GLY A 4 -1.43 -0.07 21.81
N LYS A 5 -1.98 -1.01 21.05
CA LYS A 5 -1.82 -1.04 19.59
C LYS A 5 -2.49 0.20 18.99
N THR A 6 -1.71 1.07 18.36
CA THR A 6 -2.24 2.19 17.56
C THR A 6 -2.93 1.68 16.30
N PRO A 7 -3.88 2.44 15.71
CA PRO A 7 -4.45 2.14 14.40
C PRO A 7 -3.41 1.73 13.35
N ALA A 8 -2.37 2.54 13.16
CA ALA A 8 -1.31 2.27 12.20
C ALA A 8 -0.59 0.93 12.47
N SER A 9 -0.32 0.60 13.74
CA SER A 9 0.31 -0.67 14.12
C SER A 9 -0.60 -1.89 13.89
N SER A 10 -1.91 -1.73 14.11
CA SER A 10 -2.90 -2.77 13.84
C SER A 10 -3.07 -3.02 12.35
N LEU A 11 -3.09 -1.95 11.52
CA LEU A 11 -3.12 -2.09 10.06
C LEU A 11 -1.86 -2.80 9.56
N ALA A 12 -0.67 -2.32 9.94
CA ALA A 12 0.58 -2.94 9.52
C ALA A 12 0.70 -4.43 9.93
N ALA A 13 0.23 -4.78 11.12
CA ALA A 13 0.19 -6.18 11.56
C ALA A 13 -0.77 -7.03 10.72
N LYS A 14 -1.91 -6.46 10.32
CA LYS A 14 -2.88 -7.12 9.44
C LYS A 14 -2.33 -7.30 8.03
N LEU A 15 -1.69 -6.27 7.47
CA LEU A 15 -1.01 -6.33 6.17
C LEU A 15 -0.04 -7.50 6.12
N ARG A 16 0.85 -7.61 7.11
CA ARG A 16 1.80 -8.71 7.22
C ARG A 16 1.13 -10.09 7.29
N LYS A 17 -0.01 -10.20 7.98
CA LYS A 17 -0.71 -11.48 8.19
C LYS A 17 -1.49 -11.91 6.96
N ASP A 18 -2.18 -10.99 6.31
CA ASP A 18 -3.00 -11.28 5.13
C ASP A 18 -2.14 -11.54 3.89
N THR A 19 -0.91 -11.03 3.86
CA THR A 19 0.08 -11.35 2.82
C THR A 19 0.96 -12.57 3.13
N ALA A 20 0.84 -13.19 4.32
CA ALA A 20 1.69 -14.33 4.67
C ALA A 20 1.10 -15.65 4.15
N ALA A 21 1.75 -16.26 3.15
CA ALA A 21 1.42 -17.58 2.61
C ALA A 21 1.99 -18.75 3.48
N PRO A 22 1.42 -19.97 3.40
CA PRO A 22 1.94 -21.13 4.11
C PRO A 22 3.33 -21.52 3.58
N LYS A 23 4.24 -21.86 4.50
CA LYS A 23 5.63 -22.22 4.16
C LYS A 23 5.67 -23.37 3.16
N HIS A 24 6.05 -23.08 1.92
CA HIS A 24 6.52 -24.09 0.98
C HIS A 24 7.95 -23.79 0.56
N GLY A 25 8.80 -24.80 0.75
CA GLY A 25 10.24 -24.70 0.57
C GLY A 25 10.61 -24.53 -0.89
N SER A 26 11.36 -23.48 -1.19
CA SER A 26 12.13 -23.30 -2.42
C SER A 26 13.32 -22.38 -2.12
N PRO A 27 14.41 -22.46 -2.92
CA PRO A 27 15.76 -22.50 -2.39
C PRO A 27 16.30 -21.14 -1.95
N LYS A 28 17.14 -21.23 -0.91
CA LYS A 28 17.90 -20.15 -0.29
C LYS A 28 18.81 -19.47 -1.33
N ARG A 29 18.47 -18.25 -1.75
CA ARG A 29 19.47 -17.31 -2.27
C ARG A 29 20.04 -16.55 -1.07
N GLU A 30 21.25 -16.94 -0.65
CA GLU A 30 22.09 -16.15 0.25
C GLU A 30 22.83 -15.09 -0.58
N GLY A 31 22.87 -13.86 -0.05
CA GLY A 31 23.76 -12.80 -0.55
C GLY A 31 23.03 -11.58 -1.09
N GLY A 32 22.67 -10.66 -0.19
CA GLY A 32 22.15 -9.35 -0.56
C GLY A 32 21.43 -8.70 0.62
N SER A 33 22.15 -7.92 1.40
CA SER A 33 21.58 -7.04 2.42
C SER A 33 20.69 -6.00 1.74
N SER A 34 19.42 -6.33 1.45
CA SER A 34 18.44 -5.36 0.95
C SER A 34 17.84 -4.60 2.12
N ALA A 35 18.68 -3.77 2.75
CA ALA A 35 18.15 -2.55 3.34
C ALA A 35 17.43 -1.83 2.19
N GLY A 36 16.09 -1.83 2.21
CA GLY A 36 15.31 -1.07 1.23
C GLY A 36 15.74 0.41 1.23
N PRO A 37 15.31 1.20 0.23
CA PRO A 37 15.59 2.63 0.22
C PRO A 37 15.26 3.22 1.59
N ASN A 38 16.11 4.14 2.05
CA ASN A 38 16.02 4.79 3.36
C ASN A 38 14.70 5.58 3.44
N MET A 39 13.60 4.88 3.71
CA MET A 39 12.27 5.46 3.77
C MET A 39 12.28 6.55 4.85
N PRO A 40 11.83 7.78 4.52
CA PRO A 40 11.77 8.86 5.49
C PRO A 40 11.04 8.41 6.75
N ARG A 41 11.57 8.80 7.90
CA ARG A 41 11.04 8.43 9.21
C ARG A 41 10.44 9.63 9.90
N ASN A 42 9.34 9.41 10.61
CA ASN A 42 8.78 10.42 11.51
C ASN A 42 9.61 10.52 12.80
N GLU A 43 9.29 11.49 13.66
CA GLU A 43 9.98 11.71 14.95
C GLU A 43 9.87 10.53 15.93
N LYS A 44 8.93 9.60 15.70
CA LYS A 44 8.74 8.38 16.49
C LYS A 44 9.47 7.17 15.91
N GLY A 45 10.25 7.35 14.84
CA GLY A 45 10.98 6.30 14.13
C GLY A 45 10.10 5.42 13.23
N GLY A 46 8.80 5.71 13.11
CA GLY A 46 7.90 5.07 12.17
C GLY A 46 8.02 5.63 10.75
N VAL A 47 7.14 5.18 9.86
CA VAL A 47 7.10 5.64 8.47
C VAL A 47 6.61 7.08 8.44
N LEU A 48 7.33 7.98 7.79
CA LEU A 48 6.84 9.34 7.53
C LEU A 48 5.69 9.27 6.52
N ILE A 49 4.60 9.98 6.82
CA ILE A 49 3.48 10.17 5.91
C ILE A 49 3.26 11.68 5.83
N THR A 50 3.42 12.26 4.65
CA THR A 50 3.14 13.68 4.42
C THR A 50 1.66 13.91 4.17
N LYS A 51 1.19 15.17 4.31
CA LYS A 51 -0.21 15.50 3.98
C LYS A 51 -0.46 15.32 2.49
N GLU A 52 0.53 15.59 1.66
CA GLU A 52 0.49 15.46 0.21
C GLU A 52 0.31 13.99 -0.19
N GLU A 53 1.09 13.09 0.39
CA GLU A 53 0.97 11.64 0.19
C GLU A 53 -0.40 11.12 0.65
N LEU A 54 -0.84 11.56 1.83
CA LEU A 54 -2.17 11.18 2.31
C LEU A 54 -3.28 11.75 1.44
N LYS A 55 -3.10 12.92 0.83
CA LYS A 55 -4.12 13.56 -0.02
C LYS A 55 -4.37 12.76 -1.29
N VAL A 56 -3.32 12.20 -1.90
CA VAL A 56 -3.46 11.30 -3.06
C VAL A 56 -4.31 10.09 -2.70
N ALA A 57 -4.02 9.46 -1.55
CA ALA A 57 -4.84 8.35 -1.05
C ALA A 57 -6.26 8.81 -0.70
N TRP A 58 -6.42 9.98 -0.09
CA TRP A 58 -7.71 10.52 0.31
C TRP A 58 -8.65 10.70 -0.89
N ASP A 59 -8.16 11.31 -1.97
CA ASP A 59 -8.97 11.55 -3.17
C ASP A 59 -9.41 10.26 -3.85
N PHE A 60 -8.61 9.21 -3.72
CA PHE A 60 -8.99 7.87 -4.15
C PHE A 60 -10.13 7.27 -3.32
N PHE A 61 -10.17 7.55 -2.01
CA PHE A 61 -11.23 7.05 -1.12
C PHE A 61 -12.50 7.93 -1.17
N ASP A 62 -12.37 9.26 -1.15
CA ASP A 62 -13.47 10.23 -1.09
C ASP A 62 -14.03 10.58 -2.47
N THR A 63 -14.48 9.54 -3.19
CA THR A 63 -15.01 9.69 -4.55
C THR A 63 -16.24 10.57 -4.70
N LYS A 64 -16.87 10.97 -3.59
CA LYS A 64 -18.06 11.84 -3.57
C LYS A 64 -17.73 13.27 -3.12
N GLY A 65 -16.49 13.57 -2.76
CA GLY A 65 -16.04 14.88 -2.29
C GLY A 65 -16.78 15.35 -1.03
N GLN A 66 -17.14 14.41 -0.14
CA GLN A 66 -17.92 14.72 1.06
C GLN A 66 -17.03 15.29 2.18
N GLY A 67 -15.70 15.19 2.04
CA GLY A 67 -14.74 15.58 3.07
C GLY A 67 -14.75 14.64 4.28
N LYS A 68 -15.43 13.50 4.17
CA LYS A 68 -15.57 12.50 5.21
C LYS A 68 -15.59 11.10 4.61
N LEU A 69 -14.93 10.16 5.30
CA LEU A 69 -14.94 8.74 4.95
C LEU A 69 -15.62 7.94 6.03
N THR A 70 -16.65 7.18 5.66
CA THR A 70 -17.26 6.22 6.57
C THR A 70 -16.44 4.93 6.66
N ALA A 71 -16.57 4.19 7.77
CA ALA A 71 -15.93 2.87 7.89
C ALA A 71 -16.35 1.89 6.79
N ALA A 72 -17.57 2.04 6.25
CA ALA A 72 -18.06 1.21 5.15
C ALA A 72 -17.37 1.56 3.83
N GLU A 73 -17.13 2.84 3.54
CA GLU A 73 -16.42 3.30 2.34
C GLU A 73 -14.95 2.92 2.38
N LEU A 74 -14.28 3.18 3.50
CA LEU A 74 -12.90 2.79 3.71
C LEU A 74 -12.74 1.27 3.57
N ARG A 75 -13.63 0.48 4.20
CA ARG A 75 -13.62 -0.99 4.05
C ARG A 75 -13.79 -1.42 2.60
N ARG A 76 -14.77 -0.84 1.89
CA ARG A 76 -15.09 -1.24 0.50
C ARG A 76 -13.86 -1.11 -0.41
N ARG A 77 -13.14 0.01 -0.28
CA ARG A 77 -11.93 0.29 -1.07
C ARG A 77 -10.74 -0.55 -0.60
N LEU A 78 -10.52 -0.67 0.71
CA LEU A 78 -9.44 -1.52 1.24
C LEU A 78 -9.64 -3.01 0.91
N ALA A 79 -10.88 -3.48 0.79
CA ALA A 79 -11.18 -4.87 0.48
C ALA A 79 -10.73 -5.33 -0.91
N VAL A 80 -10.48 -4.38 -1.84
CA VAL A 80 -9.90 -4.67 -3.16
C VAL A 80 -8.49 -5.24 -3.01
N PHE A 81 -7.72 -4.68 -2.07
CA PHE A 81 -6.33 -5.05 -1.80
C PHE A 81 -6.23 -6.09 -0.68
N TYR A 82 -7.12 -6.03 0.30
CA TYR A 82 -7.08 -6.84 1.53
C TYR A 82 -8.40 -7.58 1.74
N LYS A 83 -8.53 -8.75 1.08
CA LYS A 83 -9.79 -9.51 0.99
C LYS A 83 -10.43 -9.88 2.34
N ASN A 84 -9.66 -9.90 3.43
CA ASN A 84 -10.09 -10.37 4.75
C ASN A 84 -10.19 -9.27 5.82
N ILE A 85 -10.27 -7.99 5.44
CA ILE A 85 -10.48 -6.90 6.39
C ILE A 85 -11.97 -6.76 6.80
N SER A 86 -12.23 -6.92 8.10
CA SER A 86 -13.57 -6.81 8.67
C SER A 86 -13.95 -5.36 9.00
N LEU A 87 -15.25 -5.06 9.09
CA LEU A 87 -15.72 -3.73 9.47
C LEU A 87 -15.30 -3.35 10.89
N LYS A 88 -15.19 -4.33 11.80
CA LYS A 88 -14.70 -4.09 13.17
C LYS A 88 -13.24 -3.64 13.18
N GLU A 89 -12.41 -4.24 12.33
CA GLU A 89 -11.02 -3.83 12.18
C GLU A 89 -10.93 -2.43 11.60
N VAL A 90 -11.68 -2.11 10.54
CA VAL A 90 -11.71 -0.75 9.97
C VAL A 90 -12.20 0.29 10.99
N LYS A 91 -13.25 -0.02 11.77
CA LYS A 91 -13.70 0.86 12.86
C LYS A 91 -12.61 1.05 13.91
N PHE A 92 -11.89 -0.01 14.29
CA PHE A 92 -10.75 0.12 15.19
C PHE A 92 -9.66 1.04 14.61
N LEU A 93 -9.37 0.94 13.30
CA LEU A 93 -8.44 1.85 12.63
C LEU A 93 -8.89 3.31 12.66
N MET A 94 -10.20 3.55 12.61
CA MET A 94 -10.80 4.87 12.73
C MET A 94 -11.06 5.28 14.19
N ASN A 95 -10.37 4.67 15.16
CA ASN A 95 -10.58 4.93 16.60
C ASN A 95 -12.06 4.83 17.04
N ASN A 96 -12.79 3.87 16.45
CA ASN A 96 -14.23 3.63 16.61
C ASN A 96 -15.15 4.79 16.17
N GLN A 97 -14.65 5.76 15.40
CA GLN A 97 -15.47 6.79 14.79
C GLN A 97 -16.33 6.20 13.65
N SER A 98 -17.53 6.75 13.46
CA SER A 98 -18.44 6.36 12.36
C SER A 98 -17.96 6.89 11.01
N GLU A 99 -17.34 8.05 11.03
CA GLU A 99 -16.78 8.80 9.92
C GLU A 99 -15.48 9.47 10.40
N ILE A 100 -14.55 9.72 9.48
CA ILE A 100 -13.30 10.42 9.76
C ILE A 100 -13.07 11.48 8.68
N GLY A 101 -12.58 12.65 9.09
CA GLY A 101 -12.10 13.71 8.18
C GLY A 101 -10.64 13.52 7.76
N PHE A 102 -10.18 14.33 6.80
CA PHE A 102 -8.80 14.25 6.29
C PHE A 102 -7.75 14.50 7.39
N ASP A 103 -7.89 15.61 8.14
CA ASP A 103 -6.93 15.96 9.19
C ASP A 103 -6.95 14.95 10.35
N GLU A 104 -8.12 14.41 10.68
CA GLU A 104 -8.25 13.37 11.70
C GLU A 104 -7.54 12.08 11.26
N LEU A 105 -7.69 11.68 9.99
CA LEU A 105 -6.98 10.52 9.45
C LEU A 105 -5.47 10.76 9.44
N TYR A 106 -5.03 11.98 9.08
CA TYR A 106 -3.62 12.36 9.15
C TYR A 106 -3.06 12.23 10.57
N ASP A 107 -3.77 12.76 11.56
CA ASP A 107 -3.36 12.70 12.96
C ASP A 107 -3.27 11.26 13.49
N LEU A 108 -4.13 10.35 13.01
CA LEU A 108 -4.03 8.92 13.37
C LEU A 108 -2.81 8.21 12.78
N LEU A 109 -2.29 8.70 11.64
CA LEU A 109 -1.23 8.04 10.88
C LEU A 109 0.16 8.65 11.09
N LYS A 110 0.25 9.97 11.27
CA LYS A 110 1.52 10.71 11.30
C LYS A 110 2.48 10.24 12.40
N ASP A 111 1.96 9.88 13.57
CA ASP A 111 2.74 9.48 14.76
C ASP A 111 2.88 7.96 14.92
N ASN A 112 2.95 7.21 13.81
CA ASN A 112 3.14 5.77 13.85
C ASN A 112 4.57 5.38 14.30
N GLN A 113 4.74 4.14 14.78
CA GLN A 113 6.02 3.59 15.25
C GLN A 113 6.46 2.36 14.42
N LEU A 114 6.15 2.38 13.12
CA LEU A 114 6.41 1.26 12.21
C LEU A 114 7.88 1.21 11.75
N THR A 115 8.79 0.93 12.68
CA THR A 115 10.25 0.94 12.45
C THR A 115 10.71 -0.10 11.42
N ASN A 116 10.12 -1.29 11.41
CA ASN A 116 10.49 -2.40 10.51
C ASN A 116 9.46 -2.65 9.41
N PHE A 117 8.87 -1.59 8.86
CA PHE A 117 7.82 -1.67 7.86
C PHE A 117 8.27 -0.98 6.57
N ASP A 118 8.12 -1.69 5.46
CA ASP A 118 8.44 -1.20 4.12
C ASP A 118 7.11 -1.12 3.34
N PRO A 119 6.47 0.05 3.28
CA PRO A 119 5.14 0.18 2.70
C PRO A 119 5.11 -0.23 1.22
N VAL A 120 6.19 0.01 0.48
CA VAL A 120 6.27 -0.33 -0.94
C VAL A 120 6.33 -1.83 -1.14
N ARG A 121 7.18 -2.52 -0.35
CA ARG A 121 7.22 -4.00 -0.38
C ARG A 121 5.90 -4.61 0.05
N GLU A 122 5.24 -4.07 1.07
CA GLU A 122 3.94 -4.60 1.50
C GLU A 122 2.83 -4.35 0.46
N ALA A 123 2.88 -3.22 -0.27
CA ALA A 123 1.99 -2.97 -1.41
C ALA A 123 2.28 -3.92 -2.59
N PHE A 124 3.55 -4.20 -2.89
CA PHE A 124 3.96 -5.10 -3.96
C PHE A 124 3.34 -6.50 -3.82
N LYS A 125 3.29 -7.04 -2.60
CA LYS A 125 2.68 -8.35 -2.32
C LYS A 125 1.21 -8.46 -2.70
N VAL A 126 0.49 -7.34 -2.78
CA VAL A 126 -0.90 -7.33 -3.24
C VAL A 126 -0.98 -7.67 -4.73
N TYR A 127 0.03 -7.22 -5.50
CA TYR A 127 0.13 -7.45 -6.94
C TYR A 127 0.88 -8.73 -7.31
N ASP A 128 1.65 -9.32 -6.38
CA ASP A 128 2.32 -10.61 -6.53
C ASP A 128 1.85 -11.63 -5.47
N PRO A 129 0.58 -12.09 -5.54
CA PRO A 129 0.01 -12.98 -4.52
C PRO A 129 0.63 -14.38 -4.52
N GLN A 130 1.37 -14.76 -5.58
CA GLN A 130 2.05 -16.05 -5.70
C GLN A 130 3.54 -15.96 -5.33
N GLU A 131 4.02 -14.79 -4.88
CA GLU A 131 5.42 -14.53 -4.50
C GLU A 131 6.42 -14.93 -5.59
N THR A 132 6.07 -14.67 -6.84
CA THR A 132 6.93 -14.93 -8.01
C THR A 132 8.12 -13.99 -8.08
N GLY A 133 8.06 -12.87 -7.36
CA GLY A 133 8.99 -11.75 -7.44
C GLY A 133 8.58 -10.69 -8.48
N PHE A 134 7.45 -10.88 -9.17
CA PHE A 134 6.98 -10.00 -10.25
C PHE A 134 5.49 -9.69 -10.12
N VAL A 135 5.08 -8.51 -10.57
CA VAL A 135 3.66 -8.12 -10.65
C VAL A 135 2.88 -9.06 -11.58
N ASP A 136 1.76 -9.58 -11.09
CA ASP A 136 0.78 -10.32 -11.90
C ASP A 136 -0.20 -9.34 -12.58
N LEU A 137 -0.11 -9.23 -13.91
CA LEU A 137 -0.97 -8.34 -14.70
C LEU A 137 -2.46 -8.72 -14.63
N ALA A 138 -2.79 -9.99 -14.38
CA ALA A 138 -4.18 -10.39 -14.16
C ALA A 138 -4.73 -9.80 -12.85
N VAL A 139 -3.89 -9.71 -11.81
CA VAL A 139 -4.23 -9.05 -10.54
C VAL A 139 -4.42 -7.55 -10.76
N VAL A 140 -3.52 -6.90 -11.51
CA VAL A 140 -3.67 -5.48 -11.89
C VAL A 140 -5.01 -5.25 -12.59
N LYS A 141 -5.35 -6.07 -13.59
CA LYS A 141 -6.63 -5.96 -14.31
C LYS A 141 -7.83 -6.10 -13.38
N GLN A 142 -7.80 -7.10 -12.50
CA GLN A 142 -8.88 -7.33 -11.54
C GLN A 142 -9.04 -6.15 -10.59
N CYS A 143 -7.95 -5.55 -10.12
CA CYS A 143 -7.98 -4.35 -9.28
C CYS A 143 -8.64 -3.18 -10.01
N PHE A 144 -8.29 -2.91 -11.26
CA PHE A 144 -8.89 -1.83 -12.05
C PHE A 144 -10.41 -1.99 -12.21
N GLN A 145 -10.86 -3.21 -12.52
CA GLN A 145 -12.29 -3.53 -12.61
C GLN A 145 -12.99 -3.32 -11.26
N GLN A 146 -12.42 -3.84 -10.17
CA GLN A 146 -13.01 -3.72 -8.82
C GLN A 146 -13.05 -2.29 -8.31
N LEU A 147 -12.13 -1.44 -8.78
CA LEU A 147 -12.08 -0.02 -8.44
C LEU A 147 -13.01 0.85 -9.30
N GLY A 148 -13.58 0.28 -10.37
CA GLY A 148 -14.49 0.97 -11.28
C GLY A 148 -13.80 1.75 -12.39
N TYR A 149 -12.50 1.51 -12.64
CA TYR A 149 -11.76 2.14 -13.74
C TYR A 149 -11.98 1.44 -15.09
N GLY A 150 -12.67 0.29 -15.08
CA GLY A 150 -12.99 -0.48 -16.27
C GLY A 150 -11.93 -1.53 -16.61
N ASP A 151 -12.00 -2.01 -17.84
CA ASP A 151 -11.09 -3.02 -18.37
C ASP A 151 -9.82 -2.38 -18.93
N LEU A 152 -8.67 -2.95 -18.57
CA LEU A 152 -7.42 -2.67 -19.25
C LEU A 152 -7.29 -3.53 -20.51
N SER A 153 -6.98 -2.89 -21.63
CA SER A 153 -6.69 -3.54 -22.90
C SER A 153 -5.28 -4.16 -22.89
N ALA A 154 -5.01 -5.01 -23.89
CA ALA A 154 -3.66 -5.57 -24.08
C ALA A 154 -2.62 -4.47 -24.35
N GLU A 155 -3.03 -3.37 -24.98
CA GLU A 155 -2.14 -2.25 -25.26
C GLU A 155 -1.84 -1.44 -24.00
N ASP A 156 -2.85 -1.20 -23.15
CA ASP A 156 -2.64 -0.54 -21.84
C ASP A 156 -1.65 -1.32 -20.97
N MET A 157 -1.74 -2.66 -20.99
CA MET A 157 -0.81 -3.52 -20.26
C MET A 157 0.61 -3.43 -20.81
N ARG A 158 0.77 -3.35 -22.14
CA ARG A 158 2.10 -3.18 -22.76
C ARG A 158 2.72 -1.84 -22.39
N ILE A 159 1.94 -0.77 -22.45
CA ILE A 159 2.37 0.56 -22.05
C ILE A 159 2.78 0.57 -20.58
N LEU A 160 1.99 -0.08 -19.71
CA LEU A 160 2.30 -0.21 -18.29
C LEU A 160 3.65 -0.88 -18.06
N ILE A 161 3.90 -2.02 -18.69
CA ILE A 161 5.21 -2.72 -18.59
C ILE A 161 6.32 -1.82 -19.13
N GLN A 162 6.18 -1.29 -20.34
CA GLN A 162 7.21 -0.46 -20.97
C GLN A 162 7.59 0.77 -20.15
N THR A 163 6.65 1.30 -19.38
CA THR A 163 6.88 2.47 -18.51
C THR A 163 7.52 2.08 -17.18
N ALA A 164 7.24 0.87 -16.69
CA ALA A 164 7.63 0.41 -15.36
C ALA A 164 8.95 -0.37 -15.36
N ASP A 165 9.17 -1.19 -16.38
CA ASP A 165 10.31 -2.11 -16.55
C ASP A 165 11.60 -1.31 -16.80
N ALA A 166 12.32 -1.00 -15.71
CA ALA A 166 13.51 -0.16 -15.78
C ALA A 166 14.77 -0.98 -16.11
N ASP A 167 14.77 -2.28 -15.79
CA ASP A 167 15.90 -3.18 -16.05
C ASP A 167 15.82 -3.94 -17.39
N GLY A 168 14.66 -3.89 -18.05
CA GLY A 168 14.42 -4.41 -19.39
C GLY A 168 14.19 -5.92 -19.45
N ASP A 169 13.80 -6.55 -18.33
CA ASP A 169 13.56 -7.99 -18.26
C ASP A 169 12.18 -8.42 -18.78
N GLY A 170 11.34 -7.45 -19.16
CA GLY A 170 9.99 -7.63 -19.67
C GLY A 170 8.94 -7.84 -18.58
N LYS A 171 9.29 -7.61 -17.32
CA LYS A 171 8.42 -7.76 -16.14
C LYS A 171 8.56 -6.54 -15.23
N ILE A 172 7.84 -6.56 -14.12
CA ILE A 172 7.88 -5.49 -13.12
C ILE A 172 8.24 -6.15 -11.80
N GLY A 173 9.51 -6.04 -11.44
CA GLY A 173 10.05 -6.51 -10.16
C GLY A 173 9.77 -5.52 -9.03
N LEU A 174 10.20 -5.89 -7.82
CA LEU A 174 10.06 -5.02 -6.65
C LEU A 174 10.83 -3.70 -6.80
N ASP A 175 11.99 -3.72 -7.44
CA ASP A 175 12.81 -2.52 -7.62
C ASP A 175 12.21 -1.58 -8.67
N ASP A 176 11.67 -2.11 -9.78
CA ASP A 176 10.85 -1.35 -10.73
C ASP A 176 9.64 -0.71 -10.06
N PHE A 177 8.92 -1.50 -9.26
CA PHE A 177 7.76 -1.02 -8.52
C PHE A 177 8.11 0.11 -7.53
N ARG A 178 9.32 0.10 -6.95
CA ARG A 178 9.79 1.21 -6.10
C ARG A 178 10.00 2.49 -6.88
N LEU A 179 10.49 2.41 -8.11
CA LEU A 179 10.64 3.58 -8.97
C LEU A 179 9.28 4.16 -9.34
N MET A 180 8.30 3.29 -9.61
CA MET A 180 6.92 3.71 -9.88
C MET A 180 6.26 4.40 -8.69
N VAL A 181 6.35 3.82 -7.49
CA VAL A 181 5.65 4.29 -6.29
C VAL A 181 6.47 5.37 -5.58
N SER A 182 6.97 6.36 -6.32
CA SER A 182 7.81 7.44 -5.79
C SER A 182 7.10 8.23 -4.67
N PHE A 183 7.21 7.73 -3.44
CA PHE A 183 7.00 8.48 -2.20
C PHE A 183 8.16 9.47 -2.07
N GLY A 184 7.88 10.77 -2.23
CA GLY A 184 8.84 11.82 -1.91
C GLY A 184 9.95 12.13 -2.94
N GLN A 185 9.81 11.76 -4.21
CA GLN A 185 10.65 12.38 -5.25
C GLN A 185 10.08 13.78 -5.53
N GLN A 186 10.73 14.78 -4.95
CA GLN A 186 10.63 16.15 -5.42
C GLN A 186 11.05 16.13 -6.89
N THR A 187 10.09 16.21 -7.81
CA THR A 187 10.39 16.41 -9.22
C THR A 187 10.89 17.84 -9.37
N ASP A 188 12.16 18.06 -9.08
CA ASP A 188 12.90 19.18 -9.67
C ASP A 188 13.15 18.80 -11.13
N MET A 189 12.15 19.04 -11.99
CA MET A 189 12.41 19.22 -13.41
C MET A 189 12.38 20.73 -13.67
N ALA A 190 13.55 21.22 -14.07
CA ALA A 190 13.88 22.61 -14.36
C ALA A 190 13.01 23.25 -15.44
#